data_AF-A0A1F3QGR8-F1
#
_entry.id   AF-A0A1F3QGR8-F1
#
_cell.length_a   1.000
_cell.length_b   1.000
_cell.length_c   1.000
_cell.angle_alpha   90.00
_cell.angle_beta   90.00
_cell.angle_gamma   90.00
#
_symmetry.space_group_name_H-M   'P 1'
#
loop_
_entity.id
_entity.type
_entity.pdbx_description
1 polymer ?
#
loop_
_entity_poly.entity_id
_entity_poly.type
_entity_poly.pdbx_seq_one_letter_code
_entity_poly.pdbx_strand_id
1 'polypeptide(L)'
;MKNLLFILLIATTGMFACKKSEQAMGAEKIIPSNTGSETIKSNAEILGYDMVVSFISKGAGIDSKLKEKIDNFLISFSKENNTVIEPIKKGWGREGEIDYNFTLKNLSTSKKKEFINSIEEIVGDSDMVHITFNK
;
A
#
# COMPACT_ATOMS: atom_id res chain seq x y z
N MET A 1 -58.73 -22.13 31.65
CA MET A 1 -58.57 -20.99 30.72
C MET A 1 -57.20 -20.40 30.96
N LYS A 2 -56.30 -20.54 29.98
CA LYS A 2 -54.97 -19.92 29.94
C LYS A 2 -55.13 -18.41 30.01
N ASN A 3 -54.26 -17.71 30.72
CA ASN A 3 -53.71 -16.44 30.24
C ASN A 3 -52.30 -16.26 30.79
N LEU A 4 -51.38 -16.28 29.83
CA LEU A 4 -49.94 -16.25 29.90
C LEU A 4 -49.53 -14.78 29.74
N LEU A 5 -48.90 -14.17 30.75
CA LEU A 5 -48.37 -12.81 30.62
C LEU A 5 -46.87 -12.89 30.31
N PHE A 6 -46.53 -12.51 29.08
CA PHE A 6 -45.18 -12.47 28.54
C PHE A 6 -44.41 -11.25 29.09
N ILE A 7 -43.18 -11.50 29.54
CA ILE A 7 -42.14 -10.49 29.75
C ILE A 7 -41.55 -10.16 28.38
N LEU A 8 -41.46 -8.88 28.02
CA LEU A 8 -40.60 -8.44 26.91
C LEU A 8 -39.91 -7.12 27.25
N LEU A 9 -38.62 -7.25 27.52
CA LEU A 9 -37.63 -6.18 27.66
C LEU A 9 -37.13 -5.84 26.26
N ILE A 10 -37.32 -4.60 25.79
CA ILE A 10 -36.63 -4.11 24.59
C ILE A 10 -36.05 -2.73 24.89
N ALA A 11 -34.73 -2.71 25.05
CA ALA A 11 -33.91 -1.52 25.12
C ALA A 11 -33.85 -0.86 23.73
N THR A 12 -34.24 0.41 23.63
CA THR A 12 -34.12 1.21 22.41
C THR A 12 -32.85 2.06 22.49
N THR A 13 -31.74 1.53 21.97
CA THR A 13 -30.58 2.36 21.63
C THR A 13 -30.87 3.11 20.33
N GLY A 14 -31.06 4.43 20.43
CA GLY A 14 -31.23 5.30 19.27
C GLY A 14 -30.00 5.26 18.37
N MET A 15 -30.19 4.85 17.12
CA MET A 15 -29.17 4.95 16.08
C MET A 15 -29.07 6.41 15.64
N PHE A 16 -27.93 7.06 15.90
CA PHE A 16 -27.59 8.32 15.26
C PHE A 16 -27.31 8.05 13.77
N ALA A 17 -28.28 8.38 12.91
CA ALA A 17 -28.08 8.38 11.47
C ALA A 17 -27.28 9.63 11.07
N CYS A 18 -25.97 9.47 10.82
CA CYS A 18 -25.19 10.47 10.11
C CYS A 18 -25.71 10.58 8.67
N LYS A 19 -26.45 11.66 8.36
CA LYS A 19 -26.64 12.12 6.98
C LYS A 19 -25.28 12.55 6.43
N LYS A 20 -24.58 11.64 5.74
CA LYS A 20 -23.53 12.05 4.79
C LYS A 20 -24.22 12.50 3.52
N SER A 21 -24.25 13.80 3.27
CA SER A 21 -24.50 14.32 1.93
C SER A 21 -23.25 14.04 1.09
N GLU A 22 -23.34 13.13 0.12
CA GLU A 22 -22.33 12.97 -0.91
C GLU A 22 -22.35 14.22 -1.81
N GLN A 23 -21.26 14.99 -1.82
CA GLN A 23 -20.99 15.90 -2.91
C GLN A 23 -20.20 15.11 -3.95
N ALA A 24 -20.81 14.89 -5.11
CA ALA A 24 -20.11 14.41 -6.29
C ALA A 24 -19.11 15.50 -6.72
N MET A 25 -17.82 15.24 -6.50
CA MET A 25 -16.78 16.04 -7.15
C MET A 25 -16.85 15.75 -8.65
N GLY A 26 -17.07 16.82 -9.42
CA GLY A 26 -17.23 16.78 -10.87
C GLY A 26 -16.08 16.04 -11.55
N ALA A 27 -16.45 15.29 -12.58
CA ALA A 27 -15.51 14.66 -13.50
C ALA A 27 -14.61 15.72 -14.13
N GLU A 28 -13.36 15.78 -13.69
CA GLU A 28 -12.31 16.39 -14.48
C GLU A 28 -12.07 15.50 -15.71
N LYS A 29 -12.05 16.14 -16.87
CA LYS A 29 -12.12 15.54 -18.19
C LYS A 29 -10.84 14.76 -18.50
N ILE A 30 -10.84 13.44 -18.31
CA ILE A 30 -9.84 12.56 -18.92
C ILE A 30 -10.28 12.28 -20.36
N ILE A 31 -9.54 12.82 -21.33
CA ILE A 31 -9.62 12.45 -22.75
C ILE A 31 -8.69 11.23 -22.97
N PRO A 32 -9.07 10.28 -23.84
CA PRO A 32 -8.91 8.84 -23.60
C PRO A 32 -7.67 8.26 -24.29
N SER A 33 -7.35 6.98 -24.02
CA SER A 33 -6.84 6.08 -25.07
C SER A 33 -6.94 4.59 -24.68
N ASN A 34 -7.92 3.96 -25.32
CA ASN A 34 -7.94 2.63 -25.93
C ASN A 34 -7.55 1.36 -25.16
N THR A 35 -8.60 0.56 -24.95
CA THR A 35 -8.60 -0.91 -25.09
C THR A 35 -7.75 -1.36 -26.29
N GLY A 36 -6.68 -2.09 -25.99
CA GLY A 36 -5.88 -2.86 -26.93
C GLY A 36 -4.96 -3.77 -26.14
N SER A 37 -4.83 -5.02 -26.58
CA SER A 37 -4.00 -6.05 -25.96
C SER A 37 -2.57 -5.56 -25.73
N GLU A 38 -2.20 -5.26 -24.48
CA GLU A 38 -0.86 -4.83 -24.10
C GLU A 38 -0.22 -5.81 -23.13
N THR A 39 0.95 -6.29 -23.53
CA THR A 39 1.93 -6.99 -22.68
C THR A 39 2.06 -6.24 -21.36
N ILE A 40 1.73 -6.89 -20.23
CA ILE A 40 1.73 -6.26 -18.90
C ILE A 40 3.16 -5.82 -18.57
N LYS A 41 3.44 -4.53 -18.81
CA LYS A 41 4.62 -3.86 -18.28
C LYS A 41 4.44 -3.71 -16.78
N SER A 42 5.51 -3.95 -16.03
CA SER A 42 5.47 -3.84 -14.58
C SER A 42 5.26 -2.38 -14.15
N ASN A 43 4.67 -2.14 -12.97
CA ASN A 43 4.46 -0.79 -12.44
C ASN A 43 5.77 0.02 -12.35
N ALA A 44 6.91 -0.65 -12.19
CA ALA A 44 8.23 -0.03 -12.19
C ALA A 44 8.62 0.54 -13.58
N GLU A 45 8.31 -0.18 -14.66
CA GLU A 45 8.62 0.21 -16.04
C GLU A 45 7.81 1.42 -16.51
N ILE A 46 6.53 1.49 -16.14
CA ILE A 46 5.63 2.55 -16.61
C ILE A 46 5.98 3.91 -15.98
N LEU A 47 6.48 3.90 -14.74
CA LEU A 47 6.73 5.12 -13.96
C LEU A 47 8.22 5.46 -13.79
N GLY A 48 9.13 4.63 -14.33
CA GLY A 48 10.56 4.91 -14.34
C GLY A 48 11.23 4.78 -12.97
N TYR A 49 10.63 4.03 -12.04
CA TYR A 49 11.20 3.72 -10.74
C TYR A 49 12.27 2.64 -10.87
N ASP A 50 13.31 2.70 -10.05
CA ASP A 50 14.36 1.67 -10.05
C ASP A 50 13.87 0.37 -9.40
N MET A 51 13.01 0.49 -8.38
CA MET A 51 12.48 -0.62 -7.61
C MET A 51 11.10 -0.24 -7.05
N VAL A 52 10.17 -1.20 -7.03
CA VAL A 52 8.87 -1.09 -6.37
C VAL A 52 8.75 -2.21 -5.36
N VAL A 53 8.39 -1.86 -4.12
CA VAL A 53 8.05 -2.82 -3.07
C VAL A 53 6.55 -2.71 -2.80
N SER A 54 5.79 -3.73 -3.17
CA SER A 54 4.33 -3.76 -3.07
C SER A 54 3.89 -4.60 -1.89
N PHE A 55 3.18 -3.99 -0.96
CA PHE A 55 2.52 -4.68 0.16
C PHE A 55 1.10 -5.05 -0.26
N ILE A 56 0.78 -6.35 -0.25
CA ILE A 56 -0.55 -6.87 -0.57
C ILE A 56 -1.24 -7.38 0.69
N SER A 57 -2.58 -7.44 0.64
CA SER A 57 -3.38 -8.14 1.64
C SER A 57 -3.90 -9.46 1.09
N LYS A 58 -4.06 -10.43 1.99
CA LYS A 58 -4.75 -11.71 1.74
C LYS A 58 -6.10 -11.80 2.45
N GLY A 59 -6.72 -10.64 2.75
CA GLY A 59 -8.02 -10.53 3.43
C GLY A 59 -7.95 -10.23 4.93
N ALA A 60 -6.77 -9.88 5.45
CA ALA A 60 -6.56 -9.56 6.87
C ALA A 60 -5.70 -8.29 7.08
N GLY A 61 -5.56 -7.47 6.03
CA GLY A 61 -4.60 -6.38 5.98
C GLY A 61 -3.22 -6.82 5.51
N ILE A 62 -2.33 -5.84 5.37
CA ILE A 62 -0.93 -6.04 5.01
C ILE A 62 -0.11 -6.56 6.20
N ASP A 63 1.10 -7.08 5.94
CA ASP A 63 2.08 -7.32 6.99
C ASP A 63 2.64 -5.98 7.52
N SER A 64 1.99 -5.46 8.55
CA SER A 64 2.35 -4.18 9.18
C SER A 64 3.72 -4.22 9.87
N LYS A 65 4.16 -5.38 10.37
CA LYS A 65 5.47 -5.54 11.01
C LYS A 65 6.58 -5.50 9.98
N LEU A 66 6.39 -6.16 8.83
CA LEU A 66 7.36 -6.11 7.75
C LEU A 66 7.46 -4.70 7.15
N LYS A 67 6.31 -4.01 7.01
CA LYS A 67 6.29 -2.60 6.62
C LYS A 67 7.09 -1.72 7.59
N GLU A 68 6.90 -1.91 8.90
CA GLU A 68 7.66 -1.18 9.93
C GLU A 68 9.17 -1.46 9.85
N LYS A 69 9.58 -2.71 9.63
CA LYS A 69 11.00 -3.06 9.42
C LYS A 69 11.59 -2.31 8.22
N ILE A 70 10.86 -2.25 7.10
CA ILE A 70 11.31 -1.50 5.93
C ILE A 70 11.37 0.00 6.25
N ASP A 71 10.34 0.58 6.88
CA ASP A 71 10.35 2.00 7.26
C ASP A 71 11.55 2.33 8.18
N ASN A 72 11.85 1.47 9.16
CA ASN A 72 13.01 1.63 10.05
C ASN A 72 14.35 1.50 9.32
N PHE A 73 14.46 0.55 8.38
CA PHE A 73 15.63 0.42 7.53
C PHE A 73 15.87 1.69 6.70
N LEU A 74 14.82 2.28 6.10
CA LEU A 74 14.97 3.51 5.32
C LEU A 74 15.52 4.67 6.17
N ILE A 75 15.07 4.79 7.41
CA ILE A 75 15.56 5.79 8.37
C ILE A 75 17.04 5.55 8.68
N SER A 76 17.41 4.32 9.05
CA SER A 76 18.80 3.98 9.40
C SER A 76 19.74 4.13 8.22
N PHE A 77 19.38 3.58 7.05
CA PHE A 77 20.18 3.67 5.84
C PHE A 77 20.40 5.12 5.42
N SER A 78 19.35 5.96 5.48
CA SER A 78 19.46 7.38 5.11
C SER A 78 20.41 8.13 6.04
N LYS A 79 20.35 7.83 7.35
CA LYS A 79 21.24 8.41 8.36
C LYS A 79 22.69 7.97 8.18
N GLU A 80 22.93 6.68 8.00
CA GLU A 80 24.28 6.10 7.87
C GLU A 80 24.99 6.54 6.60
N ASN A 81 24.25 6.72 5.51
CA ASN A 81 24.80 7.07 4.20
C ASN A 81 24.66 8.56 3.87
N ASN A 82 24.19 9.38 4.82
CA ASN A 82 23.95 10.82 4.64
C ASN A 82 23.22 11.15 3.32
N THR A 83 22.22 10.34 2.98
CA THR A 83 21.48 10.40 1.72
C THR A 83 20.00 10.20 2.02
N VAL A 84 19.13 11.05 1.49
CA VAL A 84 17.68 10.89 1.67
C VAL A 84 17.15 9.86 0.67
N ILE A 85 16.62 8.74 1.17
CA ILE A 85 15.86 7.79 0.37
C ILE A 85 14.43 7.77 0.87
N GLU A 86 13.55 8.46 0.14
CA GLU A 86 12.12 8.47 0.43
C GLU A 86 11.36 7.93 -0.79
N PRO A 87 10.70 6.76 -0.67
CA PRO A 87 9.88 6.24 -1.76
C PRO A 87 8.61 7.07 -1.92
N ILE A 88 8.13 7.18 -3.16
CA ILE A 88 6.77 7.65 -3.39
C ILE A 88 5.82 6.54 -2.94
N LYS A 89 5.06 6.82 -1.88
CA LYS A 89 4.09 5.88 -1.29
C LYS A 89 2.73 6.02 -1.98
N LYS A 90 2.23 4.94 -2.59
CA LYS A 90 0.95 4.93 -3.31
C LYS A 90 0.04 3.83 -2.78
N GLY A 91 -0.97 4.21 -1.98
CA GLY A 91 -2.01 3.29 -1.54
C GLY A 91 -2.96 2.95 -2.70
N TRP A 92 -3.37 1.69 -2.81
CA TRP A 92 -4.26 1.23 -3.88
C TRP A 92 -5.35 0.26 -3.42
N GLY A 93 -5.23 -0.33 -2.23
CA GLY A 93 -6.23 -1.26 -1.70
C GLY A 93 -6.98 -0.72 -0.47
N ARG A 94 -7.99 -1.49 -0.04
CA ARG A 94 -8.89 -1.11 1.06
C ARG A 94 -8.34 -1.50 2.43
N GLU A 95 -7.42 -2.45 2.47
CA GLU A 95 -6.89 -3.08 3.68
C GLU A 95 -5.47 -2.61 4.00
N GLY A 96 -5.02 -1.54 3.34
CA GLY A 96 -3.73 -0.91 3.54
C GLY A 96 -2.69 -1.27 2.47
N GLU A 97 -3.10 -1.92 1.38
CA GLU A 97 -2.21 -2.27 0.28
C GLU A 97 -1.61 -1.00 -0.35
N ILE A 98 -0.28 -1.03 -0.48
CA ILE A 98 0.52 0.15 -0.75
C ILE A 98 1.79 -0.23 -1.51
N ASP A 99 2.17 0.62 -2.45
CA ASP A 99 3.45 0.52 -3.16
C ASP A 99 4.43 1.54 -2.62
N TYR A 100 5.66 1.10 -2.38
CA TYR A 100 6.82 1.95 -2.13
C TYR A 100 7.63 2.02 -3.42
N ASN A 101 7.55 3.16 -4.09
CA ASN A 101 8.17 3.37 -5.38
C ASN A 101 9.50 4.12 -5.23
N PHE A 102 10.61 3.43 -5.47
CA PHE A 102 11.95 3.95 -5.21
C PHE A 102 12.63 4.48 -6.46
N THR A 103 13.19 5.68 -6.35
CA THR A 103 14.20 6.22 -7.27
C THR A 103 15.55 6.21 -6.57
N LEU A 104 16.47 5.40 -7.08
CA LEU A 104 17.79 5.13 -6.48
C LEU A 104 18.94 5.78 -7.26
N LYS A 105 18.64 6.67 -8.21
CA LYS A 105 19.61 7.36 -9.07
C LYS A 105 20.63 8.21 -8.29
N ASN A 106 20.30 8.60 -7.05
CA ASN A 106 21.18 9.39 -6.18
C ASN A 106 22.18 8.53 -5.40
N LEU A 107 22.11 7.20 -5.52
CA LEU A 107 23.06 6.28 -4.89
C LEU A 107 24.18 5.91 -5.86
N SER A 108 25.38 5.72 -5.32
CA SER A 108 26.45 5.04 -6.05
C SER A 108 26.05 3.59 -6.36
N THR A 109 26.64 2.98 -7.38
CA THR A 109 26.34 1.59 -7.76
C THR A 109 26.50 0.60 -6.59
N SER A 110 27.54 0.77 -5.76
CA SER A 110 27.75 -0.06 -4.59
C SER A 110 26.63 0.11 -3.56
N LYS A 111 26.22 1.35 -3.28
CA LYS A 111 25.16 1.65 -2.31
C LYS A 111 23.77 1.27 -2.79
N LYS A 112 23.51 1.40 -4.09
CA LYS A 112 22.30 0.86 -4.72
C LYS A 112 22.19 -0.64 -4.51
N LYS A 113 23.28 -1.39 -4.72
CA LYS A 113 23.32 -2.84 -4.50
C LYS A 113 23.11 -3.22 -3.02
N GLU A 114 23.79 -2.53 -2.12
CA GLU A 114 23.63 -2.72 -0.67
C GLU A 114 22.17 -2.48 -0.22
N PHE A 115 21.57 -1.39 -0.72
CA PHE A 115 20.19 -1.04 -0.44
C PHE A 115 19.21 -2.12 -0.93
N ILE A 116 19.35 -2.56 -2.18
CA ILE A 116 18.49 -3.60 -2.78
C ILE A 116 18.61 -4.90 -2.00
N ASN A 117 19.84 -5.37 -1.75
CA ASN A 117 20.08 -6.60 -1.00
C ASN A 117 19.45 -6.55 0.40
N SER A 118 19.54 -5.41 1.08
CA SER A 118 18.97 -5.23 2.42
C SER A 118 17.44 -5.29 2.40
N ILE A 119 16.80 -4.70 1.38
CA ILE A 119 15.35 -4.78 1.19
C ILE A 119 14.92 -6.23 0.89
N GLU A 120 15.62 -6.92 0.00
CA GLU A 120 15.37 -8.33 -0.31
C GLU A 120 15.52 -9.22 0.94
N GLU A 121 16.54 -8.98 1.77
CA GLU A 121 16.75 -9.70 3.04
C GLU A 121 15.63 -9.42 4.06
N ILE A 122 15.21 -8.17 4.21
CA ILE A 122 14.11 -7.79 5.11
C ILE A 122 12.81 -8.46 4.67
N VAL A 123 12.51 -8.44 3.36
CA VAL A 123 11.32 -9.08 2.77
C VAL A 123 11.36 -10.60 2.91
N GLY A 124 12.54 -11.20 2.73
CA GLY A 124 12.74 -12.63 2.87
C GLY A 124 11.84 -13.44 1.93
N ASP A 125 11.16 -14.44 2.48
CA ASP A 125 10.22 -15.33 1.78
C ASP A 125 8.76 -14.89 1.92
N SER A 126 8.51 -13.64 2.34
CA SER A 126 7.14 -13.14 2.51
C SER A 126 6.33 -13.28 1.24
N ASP A 127 5.15 -13.86 1.38
CA ASP A 127 4.16 -13.99 0.31
C ASP A 127 3.15 -12.82 0.29
N MET A 128 3.38 -11.81 1.12
CA MET A 128 2.56 -10.59 1.26
C MET A 128 3.30 -9.32 0.80
N VAL A 129 4.57 -9.44 0.40
CA VAL A 129 5.38 -8.34 -0.16
C VAL A 129 6.08 -8.80 -1.42
N HIS A 130 5.96 -8.00 -2.49
CA HIS A 130 6.56 -8.30 -3.78
C HIS A 130 7.52 -7.19 -4.20
N ILE A 131 8.71 -7.59 -4.65
CA ILE A 131 9.72 -6.66 -5.16
C ILE A 131 9.75 -6.76 -6.68
N THR A 132 9.65 -5.62 -7.34
CA THR A 132 9.74 -5.51 -8.80
C THR A 132 10.81 -4.49 -9.16
N PHE A 133 11.65 -4.83 -10.15
CA PHE A 133 12.68 -3.94 -10.68
C PHE A 133 12.32 -3.49 -12.09
N ASN A 134 12.68 -2.26 -12.42
CA ASN A 134 12.69 -1.81 -13.81
C ASN A 134 13.95 -2.34 -14.50
N LYS A 135 13.80 -2.92 -15.69
CA LYS A 135 14.88 -3.55 -16.47
C LYS A 135 15.51 -2.58 -17.45
#